data_AF-C1LS85-F1
#
_entry.id   AF-C1LS85-F1
#
_cell.length_a   1.000
_cell.length_b   1.000
_cell.length_c   1.000
_cell.angle_alpha   90.00
_cell.angle_beta   90.00
_cell.angle_gamma   90.00
#
_symmetry.space_group_name_H-M   'P 1'
#
loop_
_entity.id
_entity.type
_entity.pdbx_description
1 polymer ?
#
loop_
_entity_poly.entity_id
_entity_poly.type
_entity_poly.pdbx_seq_one_letter_code
_entity_poly.pdbx_strand_id
1 'polypeptide(L)'
;MAGRFTPGAFTNQKQSCFREPRLLVVSDPLSDHQAVMEASSVNVPLIALCNTDSPLTRVDIVIPCNNKSTHSIAVVWWFLAREVRRIRGEDTRLQQWSVLPDLFLYRDPNEEEQNVEDPEDARLEPVIPGADAEAAETWGVEPSMPVGSLGDMGIAAPGYGPVGGTAGGWSNLDADPTETW
;
A
#
# COMPACT_ATOMS: atom_id res chain seq x y z
N MET A 1 9.91 -8.90 18.03
CA MET A 1 11.39 -8.92 18.06
C MET A 1 11.83 -9.24 16.65
N ALA A 2 12.73 -8.45 16.07
CA ALA A 2 13.18 -8.68 14.69
C ALA A 2 14.51 -9.44 14.71
N GLY A 3 14.65 -10.42 13.82
CA GLY A 3 15.85 -11.25 13.73
C GLY A 3 15.89 -12.39 14.75
N ARG A 4 17.10 -12.91 15.00
CA ARG A 4 17.32 -14.11 15.81
C ARG A 4 16.90 -13.92 17.26
N PHE A 5 16.04 -14.81 17.76
CA PHE A 5 15.69 -14.85 19.17
C PHE A 5 16.93 -15.22 20.02
N THR A 6 17.25 -14.38 21.01
CA THR A 6 18.35 -14.64 21.93
C THR A 6 17.82 -15.44 23.12
N PRO A 7 18.33 -16.65 23.38
CA PRO A 7 17.91 -17.44 24.52
C PRO A 7 18.13 -16.67 25.83
N GLY A 8 17.14 -16.71 26.73
CA GLY A 8 17.14 -15.96 27.98
C GLY A 8 16.35 -14.64 27.92
N ALA A 9 15.79 -14.27 26.77
CA ALA A 9 15.09 -12.99 26.63
C ALA A 9 13.85 -12.88 27.53
N PHE A 10 13.21 -13.99 27.92
CA PHE A 10 12.08 -13.96 28.86
C PHE A 10 12.46 -14.40 30.28
N THR A 11 13.57 -15.11 30.45
CA THR A 11 13.91 -15.76 31.72
C THR A 11 15.09 -15.09 32.45
N ASN A 12 15.99 -14.42 31.73
CA ASN A 12 17.22 -13.85 32.28
C ASN A 12 17.16 -12.32 32.36
N GLN A 13 16.90 -11.81 33.56
CA GLN A 13 16.83 -10.37 33.85
C GLN A 13 18.15 -9.61 33.62
N LYS A 14 19.30 -10.29 33.57
CA LYS A 14 20.60 -9.63 33.35
C LYS A 14 20.88 -9.34 31.88
N GLN A 15 20.14 -9.93 30.96
CA GLN A 15 20.32 -9.66 29.53
C GLN A 15 19.76 -8.28 29.17
N SER A 16 20.43 -7.59 28.26
CA SER A 16 19.97 -6.29 27.74
C SER A 16 18.63 -6.39 26.98
N CYS A 17 18.32 -7.57 26.42
CA CYS A 17 17.09 -7.84 25.68
C CYS A 17 15.98 -8.50 26.53
N PHE A 18 16.06 -8.42 27.85
CA PHE A 18 15.04 -8.98 28.74
C PHE A 18 13.68 -8.31 28.54
N ARG A 19 12.61 -9.10 28.38
CA ARG A 19 11.23 -8.61 28.26
C ARG A 19 10.27 -9.54 28.99
N GLU A 20 9.23 -8.96 29.60
CA GLU A 20 8.13 -9.69 30.23
C GLU A 20 6.82 -9.38 29.49
N PRO A 21 6.59 -9.99 28.31
CA PRO A 21 5.35 -9.78 27.57
C PRO A 21 4.16 -10.39 28.31
N ARG A 22 3.01 -9.72 28.27
CA ARG A 22 1.74 -10.27 28.76
C ARG A 22 1.07 -11.22 27.78
N LEU A 23 1.46 -11.16 26.51
CA LEU A 23 0.96 -12.00 25.42
C LEU A 23 2.05 -12.05 24.36
N LEU A 24 2.27 -13.24 23.80
CA LEU A 24 3.20 -13.46 22.70
C LEU A 24 2.44 -13.88 21.45
N VAL A 25 2.74 -13.24 20.32
CA VAL A 25 2.28 -13.68 19.00
C VAL A 25 3.48 -14.16 18.19
N VAL A 26 3.41 -15.39 17.71
CA VAL A 26 4.51 -16.10 17.03
C VAL A 26 4.12 -16.43 15.59
N SER A 27 5.07 -16.26 14.67
CA SER A 27 4.88 -16.49 13.24
C SER A 27 4.98 -17.95 12.83
N ASP A 28 5.86 -18.73 13.48
CA ASP A 28 5.89 -20.19 13.33
C ASP A 28 6.44 -20.83 14.61
N PRO A 29 5.69 -21.75 15.27
CA PRO A 29 6.17 -22.39 16.49
C PRO A 29 7.34 -23.36 16.24
N LEU A 30 7.59 -23.79 14.99
CA LEU A 30 8.72 -24.65 14.68
C LEU A 30 10.04 -23.86 14.66
N SER A 31 10.12 -22.76 13.92
CA SER A 31 11.30 -21.89 13.90
C SER A 31 11.54 -21.20 15.24
N ASP A 32 10.47 -20.75 15.90
CA ASP A 32 10.52 -19.95 17.13
C ASP A 32 10.37 -20.78 18.41
N HIS A 33 10.69 -22.09 18.35
CA HIS A 33 10.55 -23.02 19.47
C HIS A 33 11.21 -22.54 20.77
N GLN A 34 12.33 -21.79 20.67
CA GLN A 34 13.00 -21.23 21.84
C GLN A 34 12.12 -20.20 22.56
N ALA A 35 11.44 -19.33 21.80
CA ALA A 35 10.52 -18.34 22.36
C ALA A 35 9.30 -19.02 22.98
N VAL A 36 8.78 -20.08 22.34
CA VAL A 36 7.66 -20.89 22.86
C VAL A 36 8.02 -21.56 24.19
N MET A 37 9.21 -22.17 24.28
CA MET A 37 9.68 -22.84 25.49
C MET A 37 9.91 -21.88 26.65
N GLU A 38 10.51 -20.72 26.37
CA GLU A 38 10.71 -19.69 27.40
C GLU A 38 9.40 -19.03 27.82
N ALA A 39 8.47 -18.77 26.89
CA ALA A 39 7.14 -18.23 27.22
C ALA A 39 6.37 -19.15 28.18
N SER A 40 6.43 -20.46 27.95
CA SER A 40 5.86 -21.47 28.84
C SER A 40 6.49 -21.47 30.24
N SER A 41 7.74 -21.03 30.38
CA SER A 41 8.43 -21.00 31.68
C SER A 41 8.03 -19.78 32.52
N VAL A 42 7.49 -18.74 31.88
CA VAL A 42 7.10 -17.45 32.50
C VAL A 42 5.58 -17.26 32.52
N ASN A 43 4.79 -18.29 32.16
CA ASN A 43 3.33 -18.26 32.10
C ASN A 43 2.77 -17.16 31.17
N VAL A 44 3.43 -16.93 30.04
CA VAL A 44 2.97 -15.98 29.03
C VAL A 44 2.02 -16.69 28.06
N PRO A 45 0.79 -16.19 27.86
CA PRO A 45 -0.14 -16.77 26.89
C PRO A 45 0.36 -16.55 25.46
N LEU A 46 0.23 -17.59 24.63
CA LEU A 46 0.85 -17.68 23.31
C LEU A 46 -0.17 -17.91 22.19
N ILE A 47 -0.16 -17.01 21.22
CA ILE A 47 -0.89 -17.13 19.96
C ILE A 47 0.11 -17.43 18.85
N ALA A 48 -0.13 -18.45 18.02
CA ALA A 48 0.77 -18.79 16.93
C ALA A 48 0.04 -18.91 15.59
N LEU A 49 0.71 -18.47 14.53
CA LEU A 49 0.33 -18.82 13.16
C LEU A 49 0.90 -20.20 12.85
N CYS A 50 0.02 -21.15 12.52
CA CYS A 50 0.42 -22.54 12.32
C CYS A 50 -0.03 -23.05 10.96
N ASN A 51 0.87 -23.79 10.30
CA ASN A 51 0.53 -24.62 9.17
C ASN A 51 0.21 -26.07 9.63
N THR A 52 -0.12 -26.96 8.70
CA THR A 52 -0.43 -28.37 9.00
C THR A 52 0.73 -29.15 9.63
N ASP A 53 1.97 -28.74 9.35
CA ASP A 53 3.20 -29.36 9.86
C ASP A 53 3.77 -28.70 11.13
N SER A 54 3.17 -27.59 11.59
CA SER A 54 3.65 -26.84 12.76
C SER A 54 3.28 -27.55 14.08
N PRO A 55 4.20 -27.70 15.04
CA PRO A 55 3.90 -28.28 16.34
C PRO A 55 3.00 -27.37 17.17
N LEU A 56 1.90 -27.91 17.70
CA LEU A 56 0.93 -27.15 18.51
C LEU A 56 1.22 -27.23 20.02
N THR A 57 2.39 -27.74 20.42
CA THR A 57 2.72 -27.91 21.83
C THR A 57 2.98 -26.57 22.49
N ARG A 58 2.32 -26.30 23.63
CA ARG A 58 2.45 -25.06 24.41
C ARG A 58 2.00 -23.80 23.66
N VAL A 59 1.07 -23.97 22.71
CA VAL A 59 0.35 -22.89 22.03
C VAL A 59 -1.07 -22.87 22.57
N ASP A 60 -1.56 -21.72 23.01
CA ASP A 60 -2.91 -21.59 23.57
C ASP A 60 -3.96 -21.34 22.48
N ILE A 61 -3.64 -20.49 21.51
CA ILE A 61 -4.53 -20.14 20.40
C ILE A 61 -3.78 -20.28 19.08
N VAL A 62 -4.38 -21.05 18.18
CA VAL A 62 -3.82 -21.33 16.86
C VAL A 62 -4.60 -20.55 15.80
N ILE A 63 -3.88 -19.80 14.97
CA ILE A 63 -4.42 -19.21 13.75
C ILE A 63 -3.91 -20.07 12.58
N PRO A 64 -4.79 -20.87 11.95
CA PRO A 64 -4.38 -21.68 10.81
C PRO A 64 -4.05 -20.78 9.63
N CYS A 65 -2.80 -20.84 9.15
CA CYS A 65 -2.29 -19.99 8.08
C CYS A 65 -1.15 -20.71 7.34
N ASN A 66 -0.97 -20.38 6.06
CA ASN A 66 0.27 -20.72 5.37
C ASN A 66 1.41 -19.80 5.83
N ASN A 67 2.27 -20.32 6.71
CA ASN A 67 3.42 -19.60 7.27
C ASN A 67 4.68 -19.66 6.41
N LYS A 68 4.67 -20.35 5.25
CA LYS A 68 5.82 -20.46 4.34
C LYS A 68 5.87 -19.36 3.29
N SER A 69 4.71 -18.83 2.90
CA SER A 69 4.62 -17.76 1.90
C SER A 69 4.62 -16.37 2.54
N THR A 70 5.42 -15.47 2.00
CA THR A 70 5.56 -14.07 2.46
C THR A 70 4.24 -13.30 2.36
N HIS A 71 3.47 -13.53 1.30
CA HIS A 71 2.18 -12.86 1.11
C HIS A 71 1.12 -13.29 2.14
N SER A 72 1.02 -14.59 2.44
CA SER A 72 0.02 -15.09 3.40
C SER A 72 0.30 -14.57 4.81
N ILE A 73 1.56 -14.59 5.25
CA ILE A 73 1.92 -14.10 6.58
C ILE A 73 1.69 -12.59 6.71
N ALA A 74 2.05 -11.81 5.68
CA ALA A 74 1.85 -10.37 5.65
C ALA A 74 0.36 -10.00 5.79
N VAL A 75 -0.51 -10.68 5.03
CA VAL A 75 -1.95 -10.44 5.05
C VAL A 75 -2.55 -10.79 6.41
N VAL A 76 -2.13 -11.88 7.05
CA VAL A 76 -2.63 -12.26 8.38
C VAL A 76 -2.21 -11.24 9.45
N TRP A 77 -0.96 -10.79 9.42
CA TRP A 77 -0.50 -9.71 10.32
C TRP A 77 -1.26 -8.41 10.09
N TRP A 78 -1.54 -8.06 8.83
CA TRP A 78 -2.33 -6.89 8.47
C TRP A 78 -3.76 -6.99 9.00
N PHE A 79 -4.44 -8.13 8.83
CA PHE A 79 -5.78 -8.34 9.37
C PHE A 79 -5.80 -8.29 10.91
N LEU A 80 -4.82 -8.90 11.57
CA LEU A 80 -4.72 -8.89 13.03
C LEU A 80 -4.56 -7.46 13.54
N ALA A 81 -3.65 -6.69 12.96
CA ALA A 81 -3.45 -5.28 13.31
C ALA A 81 -4.72 -4.45 13.08
N ARG A 82 -5.38 -4.66 11.94
CA ARG A 82 -6.61 -3.95 11.58
C ARG A 82 -7.77 -4.25 12.53
N GLU A 83 -7.96 -5.51 12.92
CA GLU A 83 -9.02 -5.88 13.87
C GLU A 83 -8.72 -5.38 15.28
N VAL A 84 -7.46 -5.38 15.73
CA VAL A 84 -7.08 -4.78 17.01
C VAL A 84 -7.39 -3.28 17.04
N ARG A 85 -7.12 -2.55 15.96
CA ARG A 85 -7.44 -1.11 15.84
C ARG A 85 -8.95 -0.85 15.87
N ARG A 86 -9.74 -1.69 15.20
CA ARG A 86 -11.21 -1.63 15.22
C ARG A 86 -11.78 -1.88 16.61
N ILE A 87 -11.23 -2.86 17.35
CA ILE A 87 -11.65 -3.15 18.73
C ILE A 87 -11.26 -1.99 19.67
N ARG A 88 -10.12 -1.35 19.43
CA ARG A 88 -9.68 -0.16 20.16
C ARG A 88 -10.48 1.11 19.83
N GLY A 89 -11.32 1.09 18.79
CA GLY A 89 -12.16 2.22 18.38
C GLY A 89 -11.42 3.29 17.57
N GLU A 90 -10.23 2.98 17.04
CA GLU A 90 -9.45 3.92 16.21
C GLU A 90 -10.02 4.01 14.78
N ASP A 91 -10.48 2.88 14.23
CA ASP A 91 -11.02 2.78 12.88
C ASP A 91 -12.46 2.22 12.89
N THR A 92 -13.32 2.77 12.03
CA THR A 92 -14.69 2.28 11.84
C THR A 92 -14.71 1.05 10.93
N ARG A 93 -15.63 0.08 11.17
CA ARG A 93 -15.72 -1.17 10.38
C ARG A 93 -15.97 -0.95 8.88
N LEU A 94 -16.72 0.09 8.53
CA LEU A 94 -17.08 0.43 7.15
C LEU A 94 -15.94 1.11 6.40
N GLN A 95 -15.01 1.73 7.12
CA GLN A 95 -13.90 2.44 6.52
C GLN A 95 -12.77 1.46 6.19
N GLN A 96 -12.22 1.59 4.98
CA GLN A 96 -11.03 0.87 4.59
C GLN A 96 -9.81 1.46 5.31
N TRP A 97 -8.89 0.60 5.73
CA TRP A 97 -7.65 1.07 6.36
C TRP A 97 -6.75 1.68 5.29
N SER A 98 -6.22 2.88 5.54
CA SER A 98 -5.36 3.61 4.59
C SER A 98 -4.01 2.93 4.34
N VAL A 99 -3.55 2.08 5.26
CA VAL A 99 -2.29 1.34 5.12
C VAL A 99 -2.55 0.06 4.33
N LEU A 100 -1.87 -0.08 3.20
CA LEU A 100 -1.95 -1.25 2.35
C LEU A 100 -1.26 -2.47 2.99
N PRO A 101 -1.72 -3.71 2.70
CA PRO A 101 -1.08 -4.94 3.18
C PRO A 101 0.38 -5.09 2.77
N ASP A 102 0.78 -4.47 1.67
CA ASP A 102 2.12 -4.59 1.09
C ASP A 102 3.23 -4.08 2.02
N LEU A 103 2.89 -3.20 2.97
CA LEU A 103 3.85 -2.73 3.98
C LEU A 103 4.31 -3.86 4.92
N PHE A 104 3.51 -4.92 5.07
CA PHE A 104 3.83 -6.08 5.91
C PHE A 104 4.62 -7.16 5.18
N LEU A 105 4.89 -6.99 3.88
CA LEU A 105 5.71 -7.91 3.11
C LEU A 105 7.17 -7.78 3.51
N TYR A 106 7.85 -8.92 3.56
CA TYR A 106 9.30 -8.94 3.66
C TYR A 106 9.89 -8.48 2.33
N ARG A 107 10.84 -7.55 2.38
CA ARG A 107 11.61 -7.09 1.24
C ARG A 107 13.01 -7.64 1.34
N ASP A 108 13.46 -8.28 0.27
CA ASP A 108 14.83 -8.76 0.19
C ASP A 108 15.76 -7.58 -0.06
N PRO A 109 16.80 -7.38 0.78
CA PRO A 109 17.71 -6.24 0.63
C PRO A 109 18.44 -6.24 -0.72
N ASN A 110 18.65 -7.41 -1.33
CA ASN A 110 19.27 -7.52 -2.66
C ASN A 110 18.32 -7.08 -3.80
N GLU A 111 17.00 -7.26 -3.63
CA GLU A 111 16.00 -6.80 -4.60
C GLU A 111 15.72 -5.30 -4.44
N GLU A 112 15.94 -4.74 -3.25
CA GLU A 112 15.89 -3.30 -3.01
C GLU A 112 17.02 -2.57 -3.75
N GLU A 113 18.25 -3.11 -3.76
CA GLU A 113 19.36 -2.53 -4.52
C GLU A 113 19.03 -2.47 -6.03
N GLN A 114 18.47 -3.54 -6.60
CA GLN A 114 18.04 -3.56 -8.01
C GLN A 114 16.90 -2.57 -8.29
N ASN A 115 15.87 -2.51 -7.44
CA ASN A 115 14.77 -1.55 -7.61
C ASN A 115 15.17 -0.09 -7.32
N VAL A 116 16.32 0.15 -6.68
CA VAL A 116 16.91 1.48 -6.44
C VAL A 116 17.91 1.85 -7.55
N GLU A 117 18.44 0.88 -8.29
CA GLU A 117 19.21 1.06 -9.53
C GLU A 117 18.30 1.24 -10.76
N ASP A 118 17.16 0.54 -10.83
CA ASP A 118 16.13 0.66 -11.88
C ASP A 118 15.18 1.90 -11.84
N PRO A 119 15.09 2.78 -10.80
CA PRO A 119 14.22 3.95 -10.81
C PRO A 119 14.85 5.12 -11.56
N GLU A 120 16.12 5.03 -11.97
CA GLU A 120 16.76 5.99 -12.87
C GLU A 120 16.27 5.79 -14.31
N ASP A 121 15.98 4.55 -14.74
CA ASP A 121 15.42 4.23 -16.05
C ASP A 121 13.91 4.48 -16.13
N ALA A 122 13.16 4.33 -15.02
CA ALA A 122 11.74 4.68 -14.98
C ALA A 122 11.47 6.20 -15.00
N ARG A 123 12.50 7.03 -14.76
CA ARG A 123 12.42 8.51 -14.80
C ARG A 123 12.83 9.11 -16.14
N LEU A 124 13.40 8.33 -17.05
CA LEU A 124 13.79 8.75 -18.38
C LEU A 124 12.96 7.99 -19.40
N GLU A 125 11.73 8.46 -19.67
CA GLU A 125 11.10 8.50 -21.01
C GLU A 125 9.70 9.15 -20.91
N PRO A 126 9.55 10.46 -21.12
CA PRO A 126 8.36 10.96 -21.77
C PRO A 126 8.52 10.74 -23.29
N VAL A 127 8.20 9.52 -23.78
CA VAL A 127 7.96 9.34 -25.21
C VAL A 127 6.67 10.08 -25.55
N ILE A 128 6.79 11.31 -26.02
CA ILE A 128 5.77 11.92 -26.86
C ILE A 128 5.96 11.30 -28.24
N PRO A 129 5.07 10.42 -28.74
CA PRO A 129 5.22 9.86 -30.07
C PRO A 129 4.87 10.95 -31.09
N GLY A 130 5.88 11.43 -31.82
CA GLY A 130 5.68 12.33 -32.97
C GLY A 130 6.25 13.74 -32.85
N ALA A 131 7.33 13.95 -32.10
CA ALA A 131 8.11 15.20 -32.18
C ALA A 131 9.43 14.93 -32.91
N ASP A 132 9.40 15.16 -34.21
CA ASP A 132 10.55 15.17 -35.11
C ASP A 132 11.63 16.12 -34.58
N ALA A 133 12.84 15.59 -34.45
CA ALA A 133 14.00 16.23 -33.83
C ALA A 133 14.64 17.37 -34.65
N GLU A 134 13.93 17.95 -35.63
CA GLU A 134 14.48 18.97 -36.54
C GLU A 134 13.88 20.38 -36.35
N ALA A 135 13.04 20.61 -35.34
CA ALA A 135 12.42 21.93 -35.11
C ALA A 135 13.06 22.75 -33.97
N ALA A 136 14.13 22.26 -33.33
CA ALA A 136 14.79 22.95 -32.22
C ALA A 136 15.79 24.06 -32.66
N GLU A 137 16.10 24.17 -33.96
CA GLU A 137 17.04 25.16 -34.51
C GLU A 137 16.35 26.28 -35.27
N THR A 138 15.47 27.06 -34.64
CA THR A 138 15.09 28.38 -35.19
C THR A 138 14.77 29.37 -34.08
N TRP A 139 15.79 29.77 -33.33
CA TRP A 139 15.74 30.99 -32.54
C TRP A 139 15.84 32.21 -33.47
N GLY A 140 14.71 32.69 -33.96
CA GLY A 140 14.61 33.89 -34.79
C GLY A 140 13.21 34.48 -34.74
N VAL A 141 13.06 35.58 -34.00
CA VAL A 141 11.84 36.41 -33.99
C VAL A 141 11.73 37.14 -35.33
N GLU A 142 10.69 36.87 -36.12
CA GLU A 142 10.30 37.71 -37.26
C GLU A 142 8.88 38.27 -37.08
N PRO A 143 8.68 39.61 -37.14
CA PRO A 143 7.44 40.28 -36.74
C PRO A 143 6.49 40.50 -37.93
N SER A 144 6.22 39.47 -38.72
CA SER A 144 5.33 39.61 -39.88
C SER A 144 4.55 38.34 -40.20
N MET A 145 3.53 38.04 -39.39
CA MET A 145 2.37 37.30 -39.89
C MET A 145 1.05 37.80 -39.26
N PRO A 146 -0.05 37.82 -40.03
CA PRO A 146 -1.24 38.60 -39.74
C PRO A 146 -2.06 38.01 -38.59
N VAL A 147 -2.49 38.89 -37.68
CA VAL A 147 -3.44 38.61 -36.61
C VAL A 147 -4.82 38.38 -37.23
N GLY A 148 -5.22 37.12 -37.38
CA GLY A 148 -6.55 36.83 -37.89
C GLY A 148 -6.81 35.38 -38.26
N SER A 149 -6.71 34.46 -37.30
CA SER A 149 -7.51 33.22 -37.29
C SER A 149 -7.23 32.44 -35.99
N LEU A 150 -7.65 32.99 -34.85
CA LEU A 150 -7.62 32.28 -33.56
C LEU A 150 -9.05 32.22 -32.98
N GLY A 151 -10.00 31.80 -33.81
CA GLY A 151 -11.42 31.65 -33.44
C GLY A 151 -11.98 30.24 -33.57
N ASP A 152 -11.18 29.25 -33.99
CA ASP A 152 -11.66 27.90 -34.33
C ASP A 152 -10.88 26.76 -33.63
N MET A 153 -10.52 26.98 -32.36
CA MET A 153 -10.26 25.88 -31.42
C MET A 153 -10.83 26.31 -30.09
N GLY A 154 -11.98 25.73 -29.71
CA GLY A 154 -12.81 26.08 -28.56
C GLY A 154 -12.13 25.91 -27.21
N ILE A 155 -11.11 26.73 -26.94
CA ILE A 155 -10.45 26.88 -25.65
C ILE A 155 -10.95 28.20 -25.06
N ALA A 156 -11.75 28.12 -24.01
CA ALA A 156 -12.20 29.28 -23.26
C ALA A 156 -11.00 29.99 -22.61
N ALA A 157 -10.75 31.24 -23.02
CA ALA A 157 -9.79 32.12 -22.36
C ALA A 157 -10.36 32.63 -21.02
N PRO A 158 -9.54 32.83 -19.98
CA PRO A 158 -9.99 33.24 -18.66
C PRO A 158 -10.27 34.75 -18.66
N GLY A 159 -11.52 35.17 -18.45
CA GLY A 159 -11.84 36.60 -18.43
C GLY A 159 -13.28 36.93 -18.05
N TYR A 160 -13.40 37.78 -17.04
CA TYR A 160 -14.58 38.29 -16.34
C TYR A 160 -15.48 39.21 -17.20
N GLY A 161 -16.81 39.02 -17.21
CA GLY A 161 -17.80 40.03 -17.68
C GLY A 161 -19.05 39.48 -18.40
N PRO A 162 -20.25 40.09 -18.27
CA PRO A 162 -21.54 39.46 -18.58
C PRO A 162 -22.12 39.76 -19.98
N VAL A 163 -23.22 39.06 -20.29
CA VAL A 163 -24.18 39.22 -21.43
C VAL A 163 -23.70 38.53 -22.72
N GLY A 164 -24.43 37.66 -23.41
CA GLY A 164 -25.84 37.30 -23.49
C GLY A 164 -26.13 37.03 -24.97
N GLY A 165 -26.69 35.87 -25.34
CA GLY A 165 -27.01 35.59 -26.75
C GLY A 165 -27.20 34.11 -27.08
N THR A 166 -28.46 33.73 -27.28
CA THR A 166 -28.99 32.44 -27.74
C THR A 166 -28.67 32.08 -29.19
N ALA A 167 -28.32 30.81 -29.45
CA ALA A 167 -28.66 29.96 -30.61
C ALA A 167 -27.86 28.63 -30.46
N GLY A 168 -28.34 27.39 -30.58
CA GLY A 168 -29.57 26.81 -31.12
C GLY A 168 -29.19 25.61 -32.03
N GLY A 169 -29.53 24.38 -31.63
CA GLY A 169 -29.45 23.11 -32.43
C GLY A 169 -28.41 22.11 -31.89
N TRP A 170 -28.67 20.80 -31.70
CA TRP A 170 -29.52 19.86 -32.44
C TRP A 170 -30.14 18.75 -31.55
N SER A 171 -31.39 18.39 -31.89
CA SER A 171 -32.16 17.14 -31.64
C SER A 171 -32.49 16.64 -30.21
N ASN A 172 -33.77 16.80 -29.84
CA ASN A 172 -34.49 16.03 -28.81
C ASN A 172 -34.89 14.63 -29.32
N LEU A 173 -34.92 13.65 -28.41
CA LEU A 173 -35.84 12.51 -28.30
C LEU A 173 -35.41 11.74 -27.04
N ASP A 174 -35.77 12.24 -25.86
CA ASP A 174 -36.91 11.78 -25.05
C ASP A 174 -36.54 10.62 -24.10
N ALA A 175 -36.17 10.98 -22.86
CA ALA A 175 -36.26 10.09 -21.72
C ALA A 175 -36.94 10.86 -20.58
N ASP A 176 -38.24 10.61 -20.41
CA ASP A 176 -39.06 11.22 -19.36
C ASP A 176 -38.69 10.59 -17.99
N PRO A 177 -38.30 11.37 -16.96
CA PRO A 177 -37.72 10.85 -15.73
C PRO A 177 -38.72 10.20 -14.75
N THR A 178 -39.89 9.73 -15.21
CA THR A 178 -40.93 9.12 -14.34
C THR A 178 -41.30 7.67 -14.66
N GLU A 179 -40.57 6.96 -15.52
CA GLU A 179 -40.82 5.52 -15.69
C GLU A 179 -40.22 4.69 -14.55
N THR A 180 -41.08 4.08 -13.74
CA THR A 180 -40.74 3.00 -12.81
C THR A 180 -40.72 1.65 -13.51
N TRP A 181 -39.61 0.91 -13.37
CA TRP A 181 -39.55 -0.54 -13.42
C TRP A 181 -38.70 -1.07 -12.26
#